data_AF-A0A2E6LW64-F1
#
_entry.id   AF-A0A2E6LW64-F1
#
_cell.length_a   1.000
_cell.length_b   1.000
_cell.length_c   1.000
_cell.angle_alpha   90.00
_cell.angle_beta   90.00
_cell.angle_gamma   90.00
#
_symmetry.space_group_name_H-M   'P 1'
#
loop_
_entity.id
_entity.type
_entity.pdbx_description
1 polymer ?
#
loop_
_entity_poly.entity_id
_entity_poly.type
_entity_poly.pdbx_seq_one_letter_code
_entity_poly.pdbx_strand_id
1 'polypeptide(L)'
;MLTKLDHFSLEDIYEDRLAYETVERVLPKLKPKTVQLIRILRFARHYIRSGGQDHLEIPVSEIADTLALTGVPDVIGKKIEHVYQNKFPWIHSITMQQLEEHELELIRQEIMEEYELEMEMM
;
A
#
# COMPACT_ATOMS: atom_id res chain seq x y z
N MET A 1 -14.10 -6.21 10.26
CA MET A 1 -14.06 -7.48 9.51
C MET A 1 -12.74 -7.53 8.75
N LEU A 2 -11.92 -8.54 9.02
CA LEU A 2 -10.71 -8.84 8.25
C LEU A 2 -11.15 -9.26 6.85
N THR A 3 -10.61 -8.62 5.83
CA THR A 3 -10.87 -8.98 4.43
C THR A 3 -9.99 -10.16 4.03
N LYS A 4 -10.29 -10.85 2.91
CA LYS A 4 -9.42 -11.93 2.40
C LYS A 4 -7.96 -11.49 2.16
N LEU A 5 -7.72 -10.18 2.12
CA LEU A 5 -6.41 -9.54 2.01
C LEU A 5 -5.63 -9.49 3.32
N ASP A 6 -6.20 -9.92 4.46
CA ASP A 6 -5.60 -9.80 5.80
C ASP A 6 -5.25 -11.19 6.41
N HIS A 7 -5.18 -12.27 5.61
CA HIS A 7 -4.89 -13.64 6.07
C HIS A 7 -3.39 -13.97 6.16
N PHE A 8 -2.54 -12.98 6.36
CA PHE A 8 -1.10 -13.17 6.54
C PHE A 8 -0.58 -12.34 7.72
N SER A 9 0.54 -12.76 8.31
CA SER A 9 1.20 -12.03 9.38
C SER A 9 1.63 -10.65 8.90
N LEU A 10 0.90 -9.62 9.31
CA LEU A 10 1.19 -8.24 8.91
C LEU A 10 2.54 -7.78 9.47
N GLU A 11 2.87 -8.16 10.70
CA GLU A 11 4.14 -7.78 11.35
C GLU A 11 5.36 -8.20 10.51
N ASP A 12 5.29 -9.34 9.84
CA ASP A 12 6.41 -9.89 9.07
C ASP A 12 6.66 -9.15 7.74
N ILE A 13 5.70 -8.33 7.27
CA ILE A 13 5.88 -7.58 6.03
C ILE A 13 6.42 -6.17 6.27
N TYR A 14 6.46 -5.67 7.51
CA TYR A 14 6.98 -4.34 7.86
C TYR A 14 8.46 -4.40 8.26
N GLU A 15 9.20 -3.39 7.83
CA GLU A 15 10.58 -3.17 8.27
C GLU A 15 10.62 -2.28 9.51
N ASP A 16 9.76 -1.24 9.56
CA ASP A 16 9.61 -0.37 10.73
C ASP A 16 8.37 -0.76 11.55
N ARG A 17 8.63 -1.23 12.78
CA ARG A 17 7.57 -1.54 13.75
C ARG A 17 6.74 -0.31 14.12
N LEU A 18 7.33 0.87 14.17
CA LEU A 18 6.62 2.11 14.48
C LEU A 18 5.66 2.47 13.34
N ALA A 19 6.06 2.27 12.09
CA ALA A 19 5.19 2.46 10.93
C ALA A 19 3.98 1.52 11.00
N TYR A 20 4.22 0.22 11.26
CA TYR A 20 3.15 -0.76 11.47
C TYR A 20 2.15 -0.32 12.56
N GLU A 21 2.65 -0.01 13.76
CA GLU A 21 1.81 0.38 14.90
C GLU A 21 1.03 1.67 14.62
N THR A 22 1.60 2.59 13.85
CA THR A 22 0.96 3.84 13.44
C THR A 22 -0.18 3.56 12.47
N VAL A 23 0.06 2.78 11.42
CA VAL A 23 -0.97 2.41 10.44
C VAL A 23 -2.13 1.69 11.13
N GLU A 24 -1.87 0.69 11.98
CA GLU A 24 -2.91 -0.07 12.69
C GLU A 24 -3.76 0.81 13.61
N ARG A 25 -3.16 1.78 14.28
CA ARG A 25 -3.87 2.71 15.18
C ARG A 25 -4.78 3.66 14.42
N VAL A 26 -4.36 4.09 13.24
CA VAL A 26 -5.07 5.12 12.46
C VAL A 26 -6.11 4.49 11.53
N LEU A 27 -5.88 3.28 11.01
CA LEU A 27 -6.77 2.57 10.09
C LEU A 27 -8.28 2.64 10.43
N PRO A 28 -8.72 2.45 11.69
CA PRO A 28 -10.14 2.50 12.04
C PRO A 28 -10.80 3.88 11.85
N LYS A 29 -10.01 4.94 11.73
CA LYS A 29 -10.46 6.34 11.61
C LYS A 29 -10.48 6.81 10.16
N LEU A 30 -9.85 6.08 9.26
CA LEU A 30 -9.72 6.45 7.86
C LEU A 30 -11.01 6.14 7.07
N LYS A 31 -11.21 6.85 5.97
CA LYS A 31 -12.27 6.61 5.00
C LYS A 31 -12.09 5.22 4.40
N PRO A 32 -13.19 4.50 4.08
CA PRO A 32 -13.12 3.14 3.53
C PRO A 32 -12.23 2.99 2.29
N LYS A 33 -12.16 4.03 1.44
CA LYS A 33 -11.35 4.03 0.23
C LYS A 33 -9.84 4.00 0.54
N THR A 34 -9.40 4.74 1.55
CA THR A 34 -7.99 4.81 1.97
C THR A 34 -7.57 3.53 2.67
N VAL A 35 -8.44 2.98 3.53
CA VAL A 35 -8.25 1.63 4.10
C VAL A 35 -8.08 0.58 3.00
N GLN A 36 -8.88 0.64 1.94
CA GLN A 36 -8.78 -0.30 0.82
C GLN A 36 -7.45 -0.16 0.07
N LEU A 37 -6.96 1.07 -0.14
CA LEU A 37 -5.66 1.31 -0.77
C LEU A 37 -4.51 0.74 0.08
N ILE A 38 -4.51 1.01 1.39
CA ILE A 38 -3.51 0.46 2.32
C ILE A 38 -3.50 -1.08 2.26
N ARG A 39 -4.68 -1.72 2.26
CA ARG A 39 -4.78 -3.18 2.13
C ARG A 39 -4.22 -3.70 0.81
N ILE A 40 -4.39 -2.96 -0.29
CA ILE A 40 -3.81 -3.32 -1.59
C ILE A 40 -2.28 -3.25 -1.53
N LEU A 41 -1.71 -2.22 -0.91
CA LEU A 41 -0.25 -2.09 -0.75
C LEU A 41 0.33 -3.21 0.12
N ARG A 42 -0.33 -3.52 1.25
CA ARG A 42 0.02 -4.66 2.11
C ARG A 42 -0.03 -5.99 1.37
N PHE A 43 -1.06 -6.19 0.55
CA PHE A 43 -1.16 -7.37 -0.30
C PHE A 43 0.02 -7.46 -1.28
N ALA A 44 0.36 -6.37 -1.98
CA ALA A 44 1.51 -6.35 -2.88
C ALA A 44 2.81 -6.73 -2.14
N ARG A 45 3.09 -6.08 -1.00
CA ARG A 45 4.25 -6.36 -0.15
C ARG A 45 4.34 -7.82 0.26
N HIS A 46 3.24 -8.38 0.74
CA HIS A 46 3.20 -9.78 1.17
C HIS A 46 3.60 -10.74 0.04
N TYR A 47 3.07 -10.54 -1.16
CA TYR A 47 3.34 -11.42 -2.28
C TYR A 47 4.76 -11.21 -2.85
N ILE A 48 5.24 -9.97 -2.95
CA ILE A 48 6.64 -9.67 -3.32
C ILE A 48 7.61 -10.38 -2.37
N ARG A 49 7.37 -10.27 -1.06
CA ARG A 49 8.19 -10.94 -0.05
C ARG A 49 8.09 -12.47 -0.13
N SER A 50 6.88 -13.00 -0.29
CA SER A 50 6.66 -14.45 -0.41
C SER A 50 7.30 -15.05 -1.66
N GLY A 51 7.44 -14.26 -2.71
CA GLY A 51 8.20 -14.59 -3.92
C GLY A 51 9.72 -14.46 -3.79
N GLY A 52 10.24 -14.00 -2.65
CA GLY A 52 11.67 -13.73 -2.45
C GLY A 52 12.19 -12.56 -3.26
N GLN A 53 11.34 -11.59 -3.58
CA GLN A 53 11.63 -10.44 -4.44
C GLN A 53 11.70 -9.11 -3.66
N ASP A 54 11.80 -9.18 -2.34
CA ASP A 54 11.89 -8.06 -1.41
C ASP A 54 13.12 -7.16 -1.62
N HIS A 55 14.20 -7.71 -2.16
CA HIS A 55 15.44 -7.02 -2.49
C HIS A 55 15.40 -6.29 -3.85
N LEU A 56 14.33 -6.45 -4.63
CA LEU A 56 14.23 -5.85 -5.97
C LEU A 56 13.71 -4.42 -5.91
N GLU A 57 14.26 -3.58 -6.76
CA GLU A 57 13.61 -2.34 -7.18
C GLU A 57 12.73 -2.66 -8.39
N ILE A 58 11.41 -2.58 -8.20
CA ILE A 58 10.41 -3.02 -9.17
C ILE A 58 9.88 -1.79 -9.92
N PRO A 59 10.05 -1.69 -11.26
CA PRO A 59 9.40 -0.64 -12.03
C PRO A 59 7.89 -0.68 -11.85
N VAL A 60 7.24 0.49 -11.75
CA VAL A 60 5.78 0.56 -11.57
C VAL A 60 5.05 -0.17 -12.70
N SER A 61 5.57 -0.06 -13.93
CA SER A 61 5.05 -0.75 -15.13
C SER A 61 5.21 -2.27 -15.10
N GLU A 62 6.01 -2.82 -14.19
CA GLU A 62 6.31 -4.25 -14.08
C GLU A 62 5.70 -4.87 -12.81
N ILE A 63 5.03 -4.09 -11.95
CA ILE A 63 4.38 -4.58 -10.72
C ILE A 63 3.47 -5.78 -11.02
N ALA A 64 2.69 -5.71 -12.09
CA ALA A 64 1.79 -6.79 -12.47
C ALA A 64 2.56 -8.09 -12.81
N ASP A 65 3.64 -7.97 -13.57
CA ASP A 65 4.48 -9.11 -13.97
C ASP A 65 5.21 -9.71 -12.76
N THR A 66 5.78 -8.86 -11.90
CA THR A 66 6.40 -9.25 -10.62
C THR A 66 5.42 -10.04 -9.76
N LEU A 67 4.21 -9.53 -9.56
CA LEU A 67 3.21 -10.21 -8.75
C LEU A 67 2.72 -11.51 -9.41
N ALA A 68 2.63 -11.57 -10.73
CA ALA A 68 2.26 -12.79 -11.45
C ALA A 68 3.22 -13.96 -11.17
N LEU A 69 4.52 -13.69 -11.00
CA LEU A 69 5.53 -14.70 -10.63
C LEU A 69 5.24 -15.36 -9.27
N THR A 70 4.48 -14.68 -8.41
CA THR A 70 4.14 -15.14 -7.05
C THR A 70 2.77 -15.81 -6.99
N GLY A 71 2.11 -16.03 -8.14
CA GLY A 71 0.80 -16.65 -8.24
C GLY A 71 -0.38 -15.69 -8.10
N VAL A 72 -0.13 -14.38 -8.02
CA VAL A 72 -1.20 -13.36 -8.03
C VAL A 72 -1.79 -13.26 -9.44
N PRO A 73 -3.12 -13.31 -9.60
CA PRO A 73 -3.75 -13.07 -10.89
C PRO A 73 -3.36 -11.71 -11.49
N ASP A 74 -2.98 -11.69 -12.76
CA ASP A 74 -2.58 -10.48 -13.53
C ASP A 74 -3.58 -9.32 -13.36
N VAL A 75 -4.88 -9.62 -13.35
CA VAL A 75 -5.95 -8.61 -13.14
C VAL A 75 -5.81 -7.88 -11.81
N ILE A 76 -5.32 -8.55 -10.77
CA ILE A 76 -5.05 -7.92 -9.47
C ILE A 76 -3.77 -7.08 -9.57
N GLY A 77 -2.69 -7.63 -10.12
CA GLY A 77 -1.43 -6.90 -10.33
C GLY A 77 -1.62 -5.58 -11.08
N LYS A 78 -2.36 -5.60 -12.20
CA LYS A 78 -2.71 -4.41 -12.99
C LYS A 78 -3.51 -3.37 -12.21
N LYS A 79 -4.34 -3.78 -11.25
CA LYS A 79 -5.04 -2.82 -10.37
C LYS A 79 -4.07 -2.10 -9.44
N ILE A 80 -3.03 -2.79 -8.96
CA ILE A 80 -2.01 -2.20 -8.10
C ILE A 80 -1.14 -1.23 -8.90
N GLU A 81 -0.71 -1.63 -10.09
CA GLU A 81 -0.02 -0.75 -11.03
C GLU A 81 -0.85 0.51 -11.34
N HIS A 82 -2.14 0.36 -11.62
CA HIS A 82 -3.03 1.49 -11.85
C HIS A 82 -3.17 2.40 -10.63
N VAL A 83 -3.16 1.86 -9.41
CA VAL A 83 -3.14 2.69 -8.19
C VAL A 83 -1.88 3.54 -8.18
N TYR A 84 -0.71 2.96 -8.45
CA TYR A 84 0.55 3.68 -8.49
C TYR A 84 0.58 4.77 -9.57
N GLN A 85 0.19 4.45 -10.79
CA GLN A 85 0.16 5.41 -11.90
C GLN A 85 -0.73 6.63 -11.63
N ASN A 86 -1.81 6.47 -10.85
CA ASN A 86 -2.73 7.59 -10.55
C ASN A 86 -2.42 8.31 -9.24
N LYS A 87 -2.12 7.59 -8.17
CA LYS A 87 -1.91 8.17 -6.83
C LYS A 87 -0.48 8.64 -6.61
N PHE A 88 0.46 8.05 -7.32
CA PHE A 88 1.89 8.33 -7.20
C PHE A 88 2.54 8.47 -8.59
N PRO A 89 2.06 9.40 -9.45
CA PRO A 89 2.54 9.51 -10.84
C PRO A 89 4.03 9.88 -10.96
N TRP A 90 4.63 10.43 -9.90
CA TRP A 90 6.06 10.75 -9.83
C TRP A 90 6.94 9.54 -9.49
N ILE A 91 6.34 8.39 -9.22
CA ILE A 91 7.06 7.18 -8.82
C ILE A 91 7.19 6.26 -10.02
N HIS A 92 8.42 5.95 -10.39
CA HIS A 92 8.74 5.11 -11.56
C HIS A 92 9.13 3.69 -11.17
N SER A 93 9.60 3.51 -9.93
CA SER A 93 9.98 2.22 -9.34
C SER A 93 9.62 2.21 -7.86
N ILE A 94 9.47 1.00 -7.32
CA ILE A 94 9.11 0.77 -5.91
C ILE A 94 10.05 -0.26 -5.29
N THR A 95 10.44 -0.01 -4.04
CA THR A 95 11.04 -0.97 -3.12
C THR A 95 10.04 -1.37 -2.03
N MET A 96 10.36 -2.40 -1.25
CA MET A 96 9.57 -2.78 -0.08
C MET A 96 9.41 -1.64 0.93
N GLN A 97 10.48 -0.89 1.17
CA GLN A 97 10.45 0.29 2.03
C GLN A 97 9.53 1.38 1.48
N GLN A 98 9.60 1.68 0.17
CA GLN A 98 8.74 2.69 -0.45
C GLN A 98 7.26 2.30 -0.40
N LEU A 99 6.93 1.02 -0.59
CA LEU A 99 5.56 0.52 -0.40
C LEU A 99 5.04 0.81 1.01
N GLU A 100 5.88 0.65 2.03
CA GLU A 100 5.54 0.96 3.42
C GLU A 100 5.37 2.47 3.65
N GLU A 101 6.29 3.29 3.13
CA GLU A 101 6.23 4.75 3.21
C GLU A 101 4.96 5.30 2.55
N HIS A 102 4.51 4.70 1.44
CA HIS A 102 3.28 5.12 0.77
C HIS A 102 2.01 4.85 1.58
N GLU A 103 2.00 3.86 2.47
CA GLU A 103 0.86 3.66 3.37
C GLU A 103 0.73 4.85 4.33
N LEU A 104 1.85 5.33 4.87
CA LEU A 104 1.88 6.52 5.73
C LEU A 104 1.55 7.79 4.95
N GLU A 105 2.01 7.90 3.70
CA GLU A 105 1.69 9.03 2.83
C GLU A 105 0.18 9.09 2.51
N LEU A 106 -0.48 7.95 2.26
CA LEU A 106 -1.94 7.90 2.08
C LEU A 106 -2.69 8.38 3.33
N ILE A 107 -2.21 8.00 4.52
CA ILE A 107 -2.76 8.46 5.79
C ILE A 107 -2.58 9.98 5.93
N ARG A 108 -1.37 10.48 5.65
CA ARG A 108 -1.04 11.90 5.73
C ARG A 108 -1.93 12.72 4.80
N GLN A 109 -2.10 12.28 3.55
CA GLN A 109 -2.95 12.95 2.56
C GLN A 109 -4.39 13.06 3.05
N GLU A 110 -4.96 11.97 3.58
CA GLU A 110 -6.34 12.01 4.07
C GLU A 110 -6.52 12.95 5.29
N ILE A 111 -5.59 12.94 6.24
CA ILE A 111 -5.63 13.84 7.39
C ILE A 111 -5.55 15.30 6.94
N MET A 112 -4.69 15.61 5.96
CA MET A 112 -4.56 16.97 5.42
C MET A 112 -5.83 17.40 4.68
N GLU A 113 -6.44 16.52 3.88
CA GLU A 113 -7.72 16.79 3.22
C GLU A 113 -8.83 17.11 4.23
N GLU A 114 -8.89 16.38 5.35
CA GLU A 114 -9.88 16.66 6.41
C GLU A 114 -9.63 18.00 7.09
N TYR A 115 -8.38 18.35 7.38
CA TYR A 115 -8.01 19.63 7.98
C TYR A 115 -8.33 20.82 7.07
N GLU A 116 -8.03 20.71 5.78
CA GLU A 116 -8.35 21.75 4.79
C GLU A 116 -9.86 22.00 4.69
N LEU A 117 -10.66 20.91 4.66
CA LEU A 117 -12.13 21.01 4.66
C LEU A 117 -12.67 21.68 5.94
N GLU A 118 -12.11 21.37 7.10
CA GLU A 118 -12.49 22.03 8.36
C GLU A 118 -12.19 23.53 8.34
N MET A 119 -11.05 23.95 7.76
CA MET A 119 -10.70 25.36 7.64
C MET A 119 -11.56 26.12 6.62
N GLU A 120 -11.97 25.49 5.52
CA GLU A 120 -12.88 26.12 4.54
C GLU A 120 -14.31 26.31 5.08
N MET A 121 -14.67 25.58 6.13
CA MET A 121 -15.98 25.66 6.79
C MET A 121 -16.03 26.65 7.97
N MET A 122 -14.91 27.28 8.33
CA MET A 122 -14.80 28.31 9.39
C MET A 122 -14.79 29.73 8.82
#